data_AF-A0A838UQR7-F1
#
_entry.id   AF-A0A838UQR7-F1
#
_cell.length_a   1.000
_cell.length_b   1.000
_cell.length_c   1.000
_cell.angle_alpha   90.00
_cell.angle_beta   90.00
_cell.angle_gamma   90.00
#
_symmetry.space_group_name_H-M   'P 1'
#
loop_
_entity.id
_entity.type
_entity.pdbx_description
1 polymer ?
#
loop_
_entity_poly.entity_id
_entity_poly.type
_entity_poly.pdbx_seq_one_letter_code
_entity_poly.pdbx_strand_id
1 'polypeptide(L)'
;MIPSPPLSPAAVPPLPVPVPRQKQDADYVFFELTRSICPECRRVIDAHILLRDNKVYMRKRCPEHGTFEGLVYGDAQAYTSASRFNKPGTIPLEFTTPIKDGCPHDCGLCPDHQQHACLGIIEVNSACNMDCPLCFANAGAGFNLTLAEVEGILDHLVATEGNPEVVQFSGGEPSIHPQIIPMIRAAKARGIRYVMLNTNGKRIAEDDAFLAELNEVRPSIYFQFDGFESATYERLRGEADILPKKLRALDRLAEIGLGVVLVPAIDREVNLHEVGAIVQFAIKHPAVHGINFQPAFMSGRHGTHDPMTRLTIPDIVQAMAAQTEGMFTPQDFVPVPCCFPTCNSVTYALVDGDNVLPLPRLVNVEDYLDYITNRVVPDLAGDIKTALEGLWSSSAVPGTDKAAQQFALSCEACGIPEALDMGAFAKQVFMIMLQDFMDPWTFNQKNLMKCCKEILLPDGKQIPFCAYNNVGYREQARTQLEARERKRNQARRAGTAFIPEPLTFDFTPKRPTSGHSPTPLLHVLPKKARATVKKAVVDGPRH
;
A
#
# COMPACT_ATOMS: atom_id res chain seq x y z
N MET A 1 24.46 26.56 -89.53
CA MET A 1 24.42 25.46 -88.54
C MET A 1 25.66 25.54 -87.68
N ILE A 2 25.51 25.81 -86.39
CA ILE A 2 26.51 25.53 -85.35
C ILE A 2 25.69 24.95 -84.19
N PRO A 3 25.87 23.68 -83.79
CA PRO A 3 25.11 23.09 -82.68
C PRO A 3 25.75 23.45 -81.33
N SER A 4 24.90 23.81 -80.37
CA SER A 4 25.29 24.05 -78.98
C SER A 4 25.73 22.74 -78.29
N PRO A 5 26.70 22.79 -77.35
CA PRO A 5 27.22 21.61 -76.67
C PRO A 5 26.27 21.11 -75.56
N PRO A 6 26.30 19.81 -75.24
CA PRO A 6 25.42 19.21 -74.24
C PRO A 6 25.87 19.55 -72.81
N LEU A 7 24.88 19.79 -71.95
CA LEU A 7 25.02 20.04 -70.51
C LEU A 7 25.48 18.78 -69.76
N SER A 8 26.54 18.89 -68.96
CA SER A 8 27.01 17.83 -68.05
C SER A 8 26.02 17.57 -66.90
N PRO A 9 25.80 16.30 -66.51
CA PRO A 9 24.92 15.97 -65.40
C PRO A 9 25.54 16.37 -64.05
N ALA A 10 24.72 16.97 -63.18
CA ALA A 10 25.06 17.38 -61.83
C ALA A 10 25.40 16.16 -60.94
N ALA A 11 26.48 16.27 -60.17
CA ALA A 11 26.96 15.22 -59.29
C ALA A 11 26.01 14.98 -58.11
N VAL A 12 25.69 13.71 -57.86
CA VAL A 12 24.91 13.24 -56.71
C VAL A 12 25.76 13.37 -55.44
N PRO A 13 25.25 13.95 -54.33
CA PRO A 13 26.01 14.03 -53.08
C PRO A 13 26.23 12.61 -52.51
N PRO A 14 27.41 12.33 -51.95
CA PRO A 14 27.74 11.00 -51.44
C PRO A 14 26.83 10.62 -50.28
N LEU A 15 26.38 9.36 -50.28
CA LEU A 15 25.63 8.77 -49.17
C LEU A 15 26.43 8.87 -47.86
N PRO A 16 25.78 9.14 -46.71
CA PRO A 16 26.47 9.20 -45.43
C PRO A 16 27.19 7.87 -45.15
N VAL A 17 28.49 7.96 -44.87
CA VAL A 17 29.32 6.80 -44.56
C VAL A 17 28.81 6.15 -43.27
N PRO A 18 28.50 4.84 -43.26
CA PRO A 18 28.06 4.15 -42.06
C PRO A 18 29.14 4.25 -40.98
N VAL A 19 28.82 4.87 -39.85
CA VAL A 19 29.71 4.86 -38.68
C VAL A 19 29.87 3.41 -38.22
N PRO A 20 31.09 2.89 -38.01
CA PRO A 20 31.31 1.53 -37.53
C PRO A 20 30.59 1.31 -36.20
N ARG A 21 29.66 0.35 -36.18
CA ARG A 21 29.00 -0.06 -34.94
C ARG A 21 30.01 -0.77 -34.05
N GLN A 22 30.36 -0.15 -32.93
CA GLN A 22 31.24 -0.75 -31.92
C GLN A 22 30.42 -1.61 -30.96
N LYS A 23 31.03 -2.68 -30.46
CA LYS A 23 30.48 -3.43 -29.33
C LYS A 23 30.45 -2.50 -28.10
N GLN A 24 29.38 -2.56 -27.33
CA GLN A 24 29.20 -1.78 -26.12
C GLN A 24 28.69 -2.70 -25.02
N ASP A 25 29.21 -2.52 -23.81
CA ASP A 25 28.69 -3.17 -22.61
C ASP A 25 27.35 -2.53 -22.23
N ALA A 26 26.48 -3.30 -21.57
CA ALA A 26 25.25 -2.76 -21.03
C ALA A 26 25.55 -1.84 -19.84
N ASP A 27 24.76 -0.79 -19.67
CA ASP A 27 24.78 0.12 -18.52
C ASP A 27 24.07 -0.45 -17.27
N TYR A 28 23.75 -1.75 -17.27
CA TYR A 28 23.01 -2.42 -16.20
C TYR A 28 23.42 -3.89 -16.06
N VAL A 29 23.18 -4.44 -14.87
CA VAL A 29 23.21 -5.88 -14.60
C VAL A 29 21.80 -6.44 -14.71
N PHE A 30 21.61 -7.48 -15.53
CA PHE A 30 20.38 -8.26 -15.51
C PHE A 30 20.37 -9.17 -14.27
N PHE A 31 19.40 -8.97 -13.37
CA PHE A 31 19.35 -9.66 -12.09
C PHE A 31 18.37 -10.84 -12.08
N GLU A 32 17.11 -10.61 -12.47
CA GLU A 32 16.11 -11.67 -12.54
C GLU A 32 15.07 -11.44 -13.65
N LEU A 33 14.45 -12.53 -14.08
CA LEU A 33 13.24 -12.53 -14.91
C LEU A 33 12.02 -12.73 -14.00
N THR A 34 10.97 -11.94 -14.22
CA THR A 34 9.67 -12.09 -13.55
C THR A 34 8.53 -11.84 -14.52
N ARG A 35 7.29 -12.03 -14.05
CA ARG A 35 6.08 -11.59 -14.74
C ARG A 35 5.54 -10.33 -14.07
N SER A 36 4.98 -9.46 -14.92
CA SER A 36 4.37 -8.18 -14.57
C SER A 36 3.09 -7.99 -15.36
N ILE A 37 2.47 -6.83 -15.23
CA ILE A 37 1.35 -6.37 -16.07
C ILE A 37 1.78 -5.16 -16.91
N CYS A 38 1.17 -5.00 -18.07
CA CYS A 38 1.29 -3.78 -18.87
C CYS A 38 0.64 -2.60 -18.12
N PRO A 39 1.32 -1.45 -17.96
CA PRO A 39 0.75 -0.28 -17.29
C PRO A 39 -0.54 0.25 -17.94
N GLU A 40 -0.72 0.01 -19.25
CA GLU A 40 -1.88 0.49 -20.00
C GLU A 40 -2.99 -0.56 -20.10
N CYS A 41 -2.75 -1.70 -20.73
CA CYS A 41 -3.79 -2.72 -20.97
C CYS A 41 -3.87 -3.82 -19.90
N ARG A 42 -3.00 -3.80 -18.88
CA ARG A 42 -2.94 -4.77 -17.78
C ARG A 42 -2.71 -6.23 -18.19
N ARG A 43 -2.43 -6.51 -19.47
CA ARG A 43 -1.99 -7.83 -19.94
C ARG A 43 -0.76 -8.28 -19.18
N VAL A 44 -0.74 -9.54 -18.76
CA VAL A 44 0.44 -10.19 -18.18
C VAL A 44 1.56 -10.28 -19.21
N ILE A 45 2.74 -9.77 -18.86
CA ILE A 45 3.93 -9.70 -19.71
C ILE A 45 5.18 -10.05 -18.92
N ASP A 46 6.24 -10.47 -19.61
CA ASP A 46 7.54 -10.67 -18.99
C ASP A 46 8.21 -9.33 -18.64
N ALA A 47 8.95 -9.33 -17.54
CA ALA A 47 9.65 -8.19 -16.96
C ALA A 47 11.06 -8.61 -16.52
N HIS A 48 12.03 -7.74 -16.77
CA HIS A 48 13.40 -7.89 -16.32
C HIS A 48 13.65 -6.97 -15.12
N ILE A 49 14.25 -7.50 -14.06
CA ILE A 49 14.78 -6.70 -12.96
C ILE A 49 16.25 -6.39 -13.26
N LEU A 50 16.59 -5.11 -13.24
CA LEU A 50 17.89 -4.57 -13.62
C LEU A 50 18.50 -3.81 -12.45
N LEU A 51 19.80 -4.01 -12.21
CA LEU A 51 20.57 -3.21 -11.26
C LEU A 51 21.39 -2.18 -12.04
N ARG A 52 21.19 -0.89 -11.75
CA ARG A 52 21.91 0.23 -12.38
C ARG A 52 22.04 1.36 -11.37
N ASP A 53 23.23 1.96 -11.25
CA ASP A 53 23.51 3.09 -10.35
C ASP A 53 23.05 2.86 -8.90
N ASN A 54 23.32 1.67 -8.36
CA ASN A 54 22.86 1.19 -7.05
C ASN A 54 21.32 1.25 -6.83
N LYS A 55 20.54 1.17 -7.90
CA LYS A 55 19.07 1.14 -7.87
C LYS A 55 18.54 -0.08 -8.62
N VAL A 56 17.29 -0.43 -8.33
CA VAL A 56 16.61 -1.56 -8.93
C VAL A 56 15.50 -1.06 -9.83
N TYR A 57 15.56 -1.42 -11.10
CA TYR A 57 14.57 -1.05 -12.12
C TYR A 57 13.85 -2.28 -12.64
N MET A 58 12.58 -2.12 -13.00
CA MET A 58 11.82 -3.10 -13.76
C MET A 58 11.65 -2.59 -15.18
N ARG A 59 12.16 -3.35 -16.15
CA ARG A 59 11.94 -3.08 -17.58
C ARG A 59 11.06 -4.15 -18.19
N LYS A 60 10.04 -3.75 -18.95
CA LYS A 60 9.07 -4.66 -19.57
C LYS A 60 8.64 -4.16 -20.93
N ARG A 61 8.13 -5.09 -21.76
CA ARG A 61 7.69 -4.77 -23.12
C ARG A 61 6.31 -5.37 -23.39
N CYS A 62 5.35 -4.51 -23.65
CA CYS A 62 4.05 -4.89 -24.19
C CYS A 62 4.13 -4.92 -25.73
N PRO A 63 3.62 -5.97 -26.40
CA PRO A 63 3.54 -6.00 -27.86
C PRO A 63 2.73 -4.85 -28.48
N GLU A 64 1.75 -4.31 -27.74
CA GLU A 64 0.83 -3.27 -28.21
C GLU A 64 1.30 -1.85 -27.80
N HIS A 65 1.83 -1.71 -26.57
CA HIS A 65 2.11 -0.39 -25.97
C HIS A 65 3.62 -0.07 -25.84
N GLY A 66 4.51 -0.97 -26.29
CA GLY A 66 5.95 -0.72 -26.30
C GLY A 66 6.66 -1.03 -24.98
N THR A 67 7.76 -0.32 -24.72
CA THR A 67 8.64 -0.58 -23.57
C THR A 67 8.32 0.36 -22.42
N PHE A 68 8.34 -0.18 -21.21
CA PHE A 68 8.16 0.55 -19.96
C PHE A 68 9.35 0.27 -19.04
N GLU A 69 9.73 1.27 -18.25
CA GLU A 69 10.71 1.14 -17.19
C GLU A 69 10.23 1.91 -15.96
N GLY A 70 10.51 1.38 -14.76
CA GLY A 70 10.16 2.03 -13.50
C GLY A 70 11.12 1.64 -12.38
N LEU A 71 11.30 2.53 -11.42
CA LEU A 71 12.12 2.31 -10.23
C LEU A 71 11.36 1.42 -9.24
N VAL A 72 11.91 0.24 -8.95
CA VAL A 72 11.36 -0.73 -7.99
C VAL A 72 11.86 -0.44 -6.58
N TYR A 73 13.16 -0.16 -6.43
CA TYR A 73 13.79 0.03 -5.12
C TYR A 73 15.00 0.96 -5.22
N GLY A 74 15.12 1.91 -4.29
CA GLY A 74 16.16 2.95 -4.29
C GLY A 74 17.56 2.48 -3.90
N ASP A 75 17.71 1.22 -3.45
CA ASP A 75 18.99 0.66 -2.96
C ASP A 75 19.14 -0.81 -3.42
N ALA A 76 20.01 -1.05 -4.41
CA ALA A 76 20.24 -2.37 -4.98
C ALA A 76 20.91 -3.33 -3.99
N GLN A 77 21.78 -2.84 -3.12
CA GLN A 77 22.44 -3.69 -2.11
C GLN A 77 21.42 -4.17 -1.07
N ALA A 78 20.56 -3.28 -0.58
CA ALA A 78 19.48 -3.64 0.33
C ALA A 78 18.48 -4.60 -0.34
N TYR A 79 18.10 -4.36 -1.60
CA TYR A 79 17.17 -5.22 -2.33
C TYR A 79 17.68 -6.65 -2.51
N THR A 80 18.94 -6.80 -2.93
CA THR A 80 19.54 -8.12 -3.21
C THR A 80 19.78 -8.92 -1.93
N SER A 81 20.25 -8.27 -0.87
CA SER A 81 20.47 -8.90 0.43
C SER A 81 19.19 -9.24 1.18
N ALA A 82 18.08 -8.52 0.93
CA ALA A 82 16.80 -8.75 1.61
C ALA A 82 16.23 -10.17 1.41
N SER A 83 16.64 -10.86 0.33
CA SER A 83 16.20 -12.24 0.04
C SER A 83 16.52 -13.23 1.16
N ARG A 84 17.55 -12.99 1.98
CA ARG A 84 17.90 -13.85 3.15
C ARG A 84 16.83 -13.89 4.23
N PHE A 85 16.02 -12.84 4.35
CA PHE A 85 14.89 -12.78 5.27
C PHE A 85 13.63 -13.44 4.69
N ASN A 86 13.68 -14.00 3.48
CA ASN A 86 12.50 -14.60 2.86
C ASN A 86 12.19 -15.95 3.50
N LYS A 87 11.36 -15.97 4.55
CA LYS A 87 10.95 -17.20 5.22
C LYS A 87 9.94 -18.01 4.40
N PRO A 88 9.86 -19.35 4.61
CA PRO A 88 8.81 -20.18 4.03
C PRO A 88 7.40 -19.65 4.33
N GLY A 89 6.51 -19.78 3.35
CA GLY A 89 5.10 -19.45 3.50
C GLY A 89 4.39 -20.31 4.53
N THR A 90 3.34 -19.76 5.15
CA THR A 90 2.34 -20.53 5.89
C THR A 90 1.19 -20.85 4.94
N ILE A 91 0.79 -22.11 4.89
CA ILE A 91 -0.31 -22.57 4.03
C ILE A 91 -1.63 -22.39 4.81
N PRO A 92 -2.65 -21.73 4.24
CA PRO A 92 -3.96 -21.59 4.89
C PRO A 92 -4.66 -22.96 5.02
N LEU A 93 -5.66 -23.03 5.89
CA LEU A 93 -6.47 -24.25 6.08
C LEU A 93 -7.33 -24.56 4.85
N GLU A 94 -7.71 -23.54 4.09
CA GLU A 94 -8.53 -23.66 2.89
C GLU A 94 -8.11 -22.60 1.85
N PHE A 95 -8.11 -22.99 0.58
CA PHE A 95 -7.93 -22.07 -0.55
C PHE A 95 -9.29 -21.64 -1.10
N THR A 96 -9.46 -20.35 -1.43
CA THR A 96 -10.79 -19.78 -1.78
C THR A 96 -11.03 -19.63 -3.28
N THR A 97 -10.01 -19.82 -4.12
CA THR A 97 -10.16 -19.85 -5.59
C THR A 97 -9.37 -20.98 -6.26
N PRO A 98 -9.93 -21.62 -7.30
CA PRO A 98 -9.19 -22.56 -8.14
C PRO A 98 -8.27 -21.83 -9.14
N ILE A 99 -7.25 -22.52 -9.64
CA ILE A 99 -6.38 -22.01 -10.72
C ILE A 99 -6.97 -22.42 -12.07
N LYS A 100 -7.18 -21.44 -12.95
CA LYS A 100 -7.70 -21.59 -14.31
C LYS A 100 -6.85 -20.81 -15.33
N ASP A 101 -6.71 -19.50 -15.16
CA ASP A 101 -6.00 -18.59 -16.07
C ASP A 101 -4.57 -18.22 -15.58
N GLY A 102 -4.22 -18.62 -14.36
CA GLY A 102 -2.94 -18.38 -13.69
C GLY A 102 -2.89 -17.07 -12.89
N CYS A 103 -1.82 -16.91 -12.12
CA CYS A 103 -1.55 -15.68 -11.39
C CYS A 103 -1.22 -14.53 -12.39
N PRO A 104 -1.81 -13.32 -12.25
CA PRO A 104 -2.66 -12.83 -11.15
C PRO A 104 -4.18 -12.88 -11.42
N HIS A 105 -4.65 -13.58 -12.45
CA HIS A 105 -6.06 -13.56 -12.87
C HIS A 105 -6.98 -14.51 -12.09
N ASP A 106 -6.42 -15.48 -11.35
CA ASP A 106 -7.18 -16.34 -10.42
C ASP A 106 -6.92 -16.02 -8.95
N CYS A 107 -6.39 -14.83 -8.67
CA CYS A 107 -5.98 -14.44 -7.32
C CYS A 107 -7.21 -14.34 -6.39
N GLY A 108 -7.10 -14.91 -5.20
CA GLY A 108 -8.22 -15.18 -4.29
C GLY A 108 -7.86 -16.27 -3.28
N LEU A 109 -6.67 -16.17 -2.68
CA LEU A 109 -6.02 -17.24 -1.91
C LEU A 109 -6.07 -18.59 -2.66
N CYS A 110 -5.38 -18.66 -3.80
CA CYS A 110 -5.34 -19.84 -4.67
C CYS A 110 -4.19 -20.80 -4.29
N PRO A 111 -4.20 -22.06 -4.76
CA PRO A 111 -3.12 -23.03 -4.47
C PRO A 111 -1.70 -22.61 -4.88
N ASP A 112 -1.55 -21.67 -5.83
CA ASP A 112 -0.24 -21.13 -6.24
C ASP A 112 0.26 -20.03 -5.28
N HIS A 113 -0.62 -19.49 -4.43
CA HIS A 113 -0.28 -18.47 -3.45
C HIS A 113 0.53 -19.08 -2.31
N GLN A 114 1.67 -18.46 -2.02
CA GLN A 114 2.73 -18.97 -1.16
C GLN A 114 2.65 -18.39 0.26
N GLN A 115 1.51 -17.85 0.68
CA GLN A 115 1.34 -17.29 2.02
C GLN A 115 -0.14 -17.25 2.45
N HIS A 116 -0.41 -17.27 3.75
CA HIS A 116 -1.73 -17.06 4.32
C HIS A 116 -2.06 -15.56 4.53
N ALA A 117 -3.30 -15.23 4.90
CA ALA A 117 -3.70 -13.85 5.17
C ALA A 117 -3.29 -13.41 6.59
N CYS A 118 -2.13 -12.76 6.74
CA CYS A 118 -1.74 -12.13 8.00
C CYS A 118 -2.67 -10.96 8.38
N LEU A 119 -3.18 -10.23 7.38
CA LEU A 119 -4.06 -9.07 7.55
C LEU A 119 -5.20 -9.14 6.52
N GLY A 120 -6.42 -9.34 7.02
CA GLY A 120 -7.64 -9.24 6.23
C GLY A 120 -8.18 -7.82 6.21
N ILE A 121 -8.52 -7.28 5.04
CA ILE A 121 -9.04 -5.91 4.86
C ILE A 121 -10.45 -5.99 4.28
N ILE A 122 -11.42 -5.39 4.96
CA ILE A 122 -12.82 -5.34 4.53
C ILE A 122 -13.16 -3.90 4.13
N GLU A 123 -13.43 -3.67 2.85
CA GLU A 123 -14.00 -2.40 2.38
C GLU A 123 -15.51 -2.39 2.64
N VAL A 124 -15.93 -1.82 3.77
CA VAL A 124 -17.36 -1.85 4.18
C VAL A 124 -18.23 -0.93 3.33
N ASN A 125 -17.62 0.09 2.71
CA ASN A 125 -18.28 1.02 1.82
C ASN A 125 -17.30 1.59 0.79
N SER A 126 -17.83 2.21 -0.26
CA SER A 126 -17.02 3.04 -1.16
C SER A 126 -17.08 4.54 -0.83
N ALA A 127 -18.09 4.97 -0.08
CA ALA A 127 -18.35 6.38 0.22
C ALA A 127 -17.30 6.95 1.19
N CYS A 128 -16.90 8.20 0.97
CA CYS A 128 -15.97 8.93 1.82
C CYS A 128 -16.49 10.37 2.02
N ASN A 129 -16.20 10.95 3.19
CA ASN A 129 -16.46 12.36 3.51
C ASN A 129 -15.23 13.27 3.25
N MET A 130 -14.30 12.79 2.43
CA MET A 130 -13.16 13.52 1.85
C MET A 130 -13.06 13.20 0.35
N ASP A 131 -12.39 14.06 -0.41
CA ASP A 131 -12.19 13.90 -1.86
C ASP A 131 -10.71 13.94 -2.27
N CYS A 132 -9.89 13.11 -1.62
CA CYS A 132 -8.43 13.15 -1.70
C CYS A 132 -7.88 13.01 -3.14
N PRO A 133 -7.00 13.92 -3.60
CA PRO A 133 -6.26 13.75 -4.85
C PRO A 133 -5.43 12.46 -4.90
N LEU A 134 -4.80 12.06 -3.79
CA LEU A 134 -3.99 10.83 -3.71
C LEU A 134 -4.80 9.56 -3.34
N CYS A 135 -6.11 9.51 -3.64
CA CYS A 135 -6.93 8.36 -3.25
C CYS A 135 -6.67 7.13 -4.14
N PHE A 136 -5.89 6.15 -3.65
CA PHE A 136 -5.67 4.88 -4.36
C PHE A 136 -6.97 4.08 -4.56
N ALA A 137 -7.90 4.14 -3.60
CA ALA A 137 -9.16 3.41 -3.67
C ALA A 137 -10.15 4.05 -4.66
N ASN A 138 -9.87 5.27 -5.13
CA ASN A 138 -10.80 6.10 -5.90
C ASN A 138 -12.19 6.18 -5.23
N ALA A 139 -12.22 6.47 -3.93
CA ALA A 139 -13.44 6.50 -3.12
C ALA A 139 -14.48 7.47 -3.68
N GLY A 140 -15.76 7.13 -3.50
CA GLY A 140 -16.91 7.85 -4.05
C GLY A 140 -18.23 7.13 -3.78
N ALA A 141 -19.34 7.69 -4.28
CA ALA A 141 -20.64 7.03 -4.18
C ALA A 141 -20.59 5.63 -4.80
N GLY A 142 -21.32 4.68 -4.20
CA GLY A 142 -21.32 3.31 -4.71
C GLY A 142 -22.08 2.35 -3.81
N PHE A 143 -21.36 1.57 -3.00
CA PHE A 143 -21.93 0.46 -2.24
C PHE A 143 -21.74 0.63 -0.72
N ASN A 144 -22.58 -0.08 0.03
CA ASN A 144 -22.44 -0.34 1.46
C ASN A 144 -22.69 -1.84 1.69
N LEU A 145 -21.76 -2.52 2.35
CA LEU A 145 -21.95 -3.90 2.76
C LEU A 145 -22.96 -3.96 3.91
N THR A 146 -23.82 -4.98 3.89
CA THR A 146 -24.67 -5.26 5.07
C THR A 146 -23.83 -5.89 6.17
N LEU A 147 -24.32 -5.81 7.42
CA LEU A 147 -23.74 -6.58 8.53
C LEU A 147 -23.64 -8.08 8.20
N ALA A 148 -24.68 -8.67 7.60
CA ALA A 148 -24.70 -10.10 7.25
C ALA A 148 -23.64 -10.47 6.21
N GLU A 149 -23.37 -9.59 5.23
CA GLU A 149 -22.26 -9.81 4.28
C GLU A 149 -20.92 -9.75 4.99
N VAL A 150 -20.72 -8.79 5.91
CA VAL A 150 -19.48 -8.70 6.70
C VAL A 150 -19.31 -9.90 7.62
N GLU A 151 -20.38 -10.39 8.25
CA GLU A 151 -20.35 -11.61 9.05
C GLU A 151 -19.92 -12.81 8.21
N GLY A 152 -20.46 -12.98 7.01
CA GLY A 152 -20.03 -14.02 6.07
C GLY A 152 -18.56 -13.89 5.66
N ILE A 153 -18.07 -12.66 5.41
CA ILE A 153 -16.65 -12.41 5.13
C ILE A 153 -15.77 -12.87 6.31
N LEU A 154 -16.16 -12.52 7.53
CA LEU A 154 -15.44 -12.90 8.74
C LEU A 154 -15.49 -14.42 8.98
N ASP A 155 -16.60 -15.07 8.67
CA ASP A 155 -16.73 -16.54 8.75
C ASP A 155 -15.78 -17.23 7.77
N HIS A 156 -15.68 -16.73 6.53
CA HIS A 156 -14.70 -17.23 5.56
C HIS A 156 -13.25 -17.03 6.03
N LEU A 157 -12.93 -15.87 6.61
CA LEU A 157 -11.60 -15.61 7.17
C LEU A 157 -11.26 -16.60 8.29
N VAL A 158 -12.22 -16.88 9.19
CA VAL A 158 -12.04 -17.88 10.25
C VAL A 158 -11.85 -19.28 9.67
N ALA A 159 -12.57 -19.63 8.59
CA ALA A 159 -12.42 -20.92 7.94
C ALA A 159 -11.02 -21.11 7.33
N THR A 160 -10.47 -20.08 6.68
CA THR A 160 -9.14 -20.18 6.05
C THR A 160 -7.99 -20.08 7.04
N GLU A 161 -8.13 -19.29 8.11
CA GLU A 161 -7.03 -19.00 9.04
C GLU A 161 -7.11 -19.81 10.34
N GLY A 162 -8.29 -20.31 10.70
CA GLY A 162 -8.59 -20.93 11.99
C GLY A 162 -8.62 -19.90 13.13
N ASN A 163 -7.49 -19.24 13.39
CA ASN A 163 -7.32 -18.21 14.42
C ASN A 163 -6.80 -16.90 13.82
N PRO A 164 -7.62 -16.19 13.03
CA PRO A 164 -7.21 -14.95 12.37
C PRO A 164 -6.68 -13.90 13.35
N GLU A 165 -5.52 -13.32 13.03
CA GLU A 165 -4.85 -12.39 13.94
C GLU A 165 -5.41 -10.96 13.81
N VAL A 166 -5.56 -10.45 12.58
CA VAL A 166 -5.91 -9.05 12.33
C VAL A 166 -6.96 -8.93 11.23
N VAL A 167 -8.00 -8.14 11.51
CA VAL A 167 -8.91 -7.61 10.49
C VAL A 167 -8.92 -6.09 10.52
N GLN A 168 -8.95 -5.48 9.36
CA GLN A 168 -8.98 -4.04 9.18
C GLN A 168 -10.23 -3.62 8.41
N PHE A 169 -11.08 -2.82 9.06
CA PHE A 169 -12.20 -2.18 8.40
C PHE A 169 -11.72 -0.93 7.66
N SER A 170 -11.95 -0.90 6.36
CA SER A 170 -11.51 0.13 5.40
C SER A 170 -12.66 0.48 4.45
N GLY A 171 -12.36 1.17 3.35
CA GLY A 171 -13.33 1.54 2.33
C GLY A 171 -13.02 2.91 1.74
N GLY A 172 -14.06 3.75 1.61
CA GLY A 172 -13.85 5.19 1.47
C GLY A 172 -13.52 5.81 2.82
N GLU A 173 -14.52 5.95 3.67
CA GLU A 173 -14.38 6.21 5.11
C GLU A 173 -15.30 5.24 5.86
N PRO A 174 -14.77 4.22 6.54
CA PRO A 174 -15.62 3.22 7.19
C PRO A 174 -16.38 3.81 8.40
N SER A 175 -15.87 4.86 9.05
CA SER A 175 -16.56 5.45 10.21
C SER A 175 -17.90 6.10 9.86
N ILE A 176 -18.16 6.44 8.59
CA ILE A 176 -19.47 6.95 8.16
C ILE A 176 -20.47 5.83 7.84
N HIS A 177 -20.05 4.56 7.88
CA HIS A 177 -20.97 3.44 7.68
C HIS A 177 -21.88 3.27 8.92
N PRO A 178 -23.21 3.22 8.75
CA PRO A 178 -24.15 3.22 9.87
C PRO A 178 -24.05 1.96 10.76
N GLN A 179 -23.48 0.87 10.24
CA GLN A 179 -23.31 -0.39 10.98
C GLN A 179 -21.85 -0.70 11.34
N ILE A 180 -20.94 0.27 11.30
CA ILE A 180 -19.51 0.02 11.58
C ILE A 180 -19.27 -0.57 12.98
N ILE A 181 -19.97 -0.07 14.00
CA ILE A 181 -19.85 -0.57 15.38
C ILE A 181 -20.33 -2.02 15.51
N PRO A 182 -21.54 -2.39 15.00
CA PRO A 182 -21.93 -3.80 14.89
C PRO A 182 -20.92 -4.70 14.16
N MET A 183 -20.33 -4.23 13.06
CA MET A 183 -19.32 -4.98 12.30
C MET A 183 -18.05 -5.23 13.13
N ILE A 184 -17.59 -4.23 13.88
CA ILE A 184 -16.46 -4.38 14.82
C ILE A 184 -16.80 -5.41 15.90
N ARG A 185 -18.00 -5.37 16.48
CA ARG A 185 -18.45 -6.37 17.46
C ARG A 185 -18.49 -7.78 16.86
N ALA A 186 -18.98 -7.91 15.63
CA ALA A 186 -19.05 -9.18 14.92
C ALA A 186 -17.66 -9.81 14.69
N ALA A 187 -16.64 -8.99 14.39
CA ALA A 187 -15.26 -9.44 14.28
C ALA A 187 -14.70 -9.92 15.63
N LYS A 188 -14.90 -9.13 16.71
CA LYS A 188 -14.45 -9.50 18.06
C LYS A 188 -15.12 -10.77 18.58
N ALA A 189 -16.42 -10.95 18.30
CA ALA A 189 -17.18 -12.13 18.70
C ALA A 189 -16.64 -13.43 18.08
N ARG A 190 -15.91 -13.34 16.95
CA ARG A 190 -15.25 -14.46 16.27
C ARG A 190 -13.83 -14.73 16.75
N GLY A 191 -13.41 -14.08 17.83
CA GLY A 191 -12.07 -14.28 18.41
C GLY A 191 -10.93 -13.67 17.60
N ILE A 192 -11.23 -12.78 16.63
CA ILE A 192 -10.17 -12.04 15.92
C ILE A 192 -9.46 -11.13 16.93
N ARG A 193 -8.15 -11.36 17.09
CA ARG A 193 -7.37 -10.75 18.19
C ARG A 193 -7.30 -9.23 18.06
N TYR A 194 -7.07 -8.73 16.86
CA TYR A 194 -6.94 -7.30 16.59
C TYR A 194 -7.94 -6.85 15.52
N VAL A 195 -8.82 -5.95 15.92
CA VAL A 195 -9.79 -5.31 15.02
C VAL A 195 -9.39 -3.87 14.84
N MET A 196 -8.96 -3.53 13.62
CA MET A 196 -8.49 -2.20 13.25
C MET A 196 -9.56 -1.41 12.51
N LEU A 197 -9.67 -0.13 12.80
CA LEU A 197 -10.51 0.81 12.06
C LEU A 197 -9.64 1.83 11.32
N ASN A 198 -9.67 1.80 9.99
CA ASN A 198 -9.06 2.85 9.17
C ASN A 198 -9.92 4.10 9.23
N THR A 199 -9.33 5.27 9.45
CA THR A 199 -10.14 6.50 9.47
C THR A 199 -9.32 7.74 9.15
N ASN A 200 -9.98 8.72 8.53
CA ASN A 200 -9.47 10.06 8.35
C ASN A 200 -9.58 10.95 9.60
N GLY A 201 -10.33 10.49 10.61
CA GLY A 201 -10.45 11.13 11.93
C GLY A 201 -11.56 12.18 12.08
N LYS A 202 -12.26 12.58 10.99
CA LYS A 202 -13.26 13.66 11.04
C LYS A 202 -14.40 13.36 11.99
N ARG A 203 -14.97 12.15 11.93
CA ARG A 203 -16.08 11.74 12.81
C ARG A 203 -15.63 11.68 14.27
N ILE A 204 -14.44 11.14 14.54
CA ILE A 204 -13.86 11.08 15.90
C ILE A 204 -13.69 12.49 16.48
N ALA A 205 -13.25 13.44 15.66
CA ALA A 205 -13.09 14.82 16.12
C ALA A 205 -14.41 15.46 16.57
N GLU A 206 -15.54 15.13 15.94
CA GLU A 206 -16.78 15.92 16.01
C GLU A 206 -17.97 15.21 16.68
N ASP A 207 -17.96 13.88 16.81
CA ASP A 207 -19.10 13.07 17.25
C ASP A 207 -18.83 12.37 18.60
N ASP A 208 -19.41 12.92 19.67
CA ASP A 208 -19.28 12.40 21.04
C ASP A 208 -19.93 11.03 21.21
N ALA A 209 -21.04 10.76 20.52
CA ALA A 209 -21.70 9.46 20.57
C ALA A 209 -20.82 8.39 19.93
N PHE A 210 -20.21 8.69 18.78
CA PHE A 210 -19.28 7.77 18.14
C PHE A 210 -18.03 7.51 19.00
N LEU A 211 -17.49 8.54 19.67
CA LEU A 211 -16.37 8.35 20.60
C LEU A 211 -16.75 7.40 21.76
N ALA A 212 -17.96 7.54 22.31
CA ALA A 212 -18.47 6.63 23.34
C ALA A 212 -18.60 5.19 22.81
N GLU A 213 -19.14 5.01 21.60
CA GLU A 213 -19.23 3.68 20.96
C GLU A 213 -17.84 3.06 20.73
N LEU A 214 -16.84 3.85 20.32
CA LEU A 214 -15.45 3.41 20.18
C LEU A 214 -14.85 3.01 21.53
N ASN A 215 -15.16 3.74 22.61
CA ASN A 215 -14.72 3.39 23.95
C ASN A 215 -15.30 2.06 24.42
N GLU A 216 -16.52 1.70 24.00
CA GLU A 216 -17.09 0.38 24.30
C GLU A 216 -16.43 -0.74 23.51
N VAL A 217 -16.25 -0.56 22.19
CA VAL A 217 -15.76 -1.65 21.33
C VAL A 217 -14.24 -1.72 21.24
N ARG A 218 -13.51 -0.72 21.73
CA ARG A 218 -12.04 -0.67 21.86
C ARG A 218 -11.26 -1.21 20.63
N PRO A 219 -11.45 -0.67 19.41
CA PRO A 219 -10.66 -1.10 18.25
C PRO A 219 -9.29 -0.41 18.25
N SER A 220 -8.31 -0.96 17.53
CA SER A 220 -7.08 -0.23 17.23
C SER A 220 -7.33 0.76 16.09
N ILE A 221 -6.89 2.01 16.23
CA ILE A 221 -7.16 3.03 15.21
C ILE A 221 -5.98 3.13 14.23
N TYR A 222 -6.26 2.96 12.94
CA TYR A 222 -5.31 3.13 11.85
C TYR A 222 -5.57 4.49 11.18
N PHE A 223 -4.81 5.49 11.60
CA PHE A 223 -5.20 6.90 11.51
C PHE A 223 -4.43 7.65 10.43
N GLN A 224 -5.14 8.21 9.45
CA GLN A 224 -4.53 9.03 8.40
C GLN A 224 -3.94 10.33 8.99
N PHE A 225 -2.62 10.48 8.92
CA PHE A 225 -1.89 11.67 9.37
C PHE A 225 -0.65 11.88 8.51
N ASP A 226 -0.61 12.92 7.69
CA ASP A 226 0.37 13.03 6.59
C ASP A 226 1.45 14.10 6.80
N GLY A 227 1.34 14.90 7.86
CA GLY A 227 2.25 16.01 8.13
C GLY A 227 1.61 17.10 8.98
N PHE A 228 2.24 18.26 8.96
CA PHE A 228 1.89 19.46 9.73
C PHE A 228 1.63 20.67 8.82
N GLU A 229 2.10 20.64 7.58
CA GLU A 229 1.86 21.72 6.64
C GLU A 229 0.46 21.67 6.01
N SER A 230 -0.17 22.85 5.89
CA SER A 230 -1.46 22.99 5.22
C SER A 230 -1.39 22.57 3.73
N ALA A 231 -0.29 22.92 3.06
CA ALA A 231 -0.04 22.55 1.67
C ALA A 231 0.04 21.02 1.45
N THR A 232 0.56 20.28 2.43
CA THR A 232 0.58 18.81 2.42
C THR A 232 -0.84 18.24 2.38
N TYR A 233 -1.73 18.72 3.25
CA TYR A 233 -3.10 18.25 3.27
C TYR A 233 -3.92 18.73 2.06
N GLU A 234 -3.67 19.93 1.55
CA GLU A 234 -4.27 20.39 0.31
C GLU A 234 -3.92 19.44 -0.85
N ARG A 235 -2.63 19.15 -1.05
CA ARG A 235 -2.15 18.33 -2.17
C ARG A 235 -2.54 16.87 -2.05
N LEU A 236 -2.45 16.28 -0.85
CA LEU A 236 -2.70 14.84 -0.67
C LEU A 236 -4.17 14.52 -0.39
N ARG A 237 -4.87 15.39 0.35
CA ARG A 237 -6.22 15.14 0.89
C ARG A 237 -7.29 16.11 0.39
N GLY A 238 -6.93 17.19 -0.30
CA GLY A 238 -7.88 18.18 -0.82
C GLY A 238 -8.50 19.07 0.26
N GLU A 239 -7.97 19.04 1.49
CA GLU A 239 -8.51 19.79 2.64
C GLU A 239 -7.36 20.44 3.42
N ALA A 240 -6.97 21.66 3.05
CA ALA A 240 -5.80 22.38 3.59
C ALA A 240 -5.84 22.59 5.12
N ASP A 241 -7.03 22.74 5.70
CA ASP A 241 -7.24 23.09 7.12
C ASP A 241 -7.66 21.89 7.98
N ILE A 242 -7.35 20.66 7.56
CA ILE A 242 -7.80 19.44 8.27
C ILE A 242 -6.98 19.13 9.53
N LEU A 243 -5.74 19.64 9.64
CA LEU A 243 -4.83 19.31 10.73
C LEU A 243 -5.41 19.55 12.14
N PRO A 244 -6.05 20.71 12.46
CA PRO A 244 -6.65 20.92 13.78
C PRO A 244 -7.69 19.86 14.15
N LYS A 245 -8.47 19.36 13.18
CA LYS A 245 -9.43 18.27 13.41
C LYS A 245 -8.71 16.94 13.67
N LYS A 246 -7.60 16.68 12.98
CA LYS A 246 -6.77 15.49 13.20
C LYS A 246 -6.17 15.47 14.60
N LEU A 247 -5.59 16.59 15.04
CA LEU A 247 -5.05 16.74 16.39
C LEU A 247 -6.15 16.55 17.45
N ARG A 248 -7.30 17.22 17.29
CA ARG A 248 -8.45 17.03 18.19
C ARG A 248 -8.92 15.56 18.25
N ALA A 249 -8.93 14.84 17.13
CA ALA A 249 -9.29 13.43 17.13
C ALA A 249 -8.28 12.59 17.94
N LEU A 250 -6.98 12.86 17.81
CA LEU A 250 -5.94 12.18 18.58
C LEU A 250 -6.06 12.47 20.08
N ASP A 251 -6.30 13.73 20.47
CA ASP A 251 -6.52 14.12 21.87
C ASP A 251 -7.72 13.37 22.46
N ARG A 252 -8.84 13.33 21.73
CA ARG A 252 -10.06 12.61 22.15
C ARG A 252 -9.84 11.10 22.28
N LEU A 253 -9.03 10.50 21.41
CA LEU A 253 -8.65 9.09 21.51
C LEU A 253 -7.73 8.85 22.72
N ALA A 254 -6.84 9.80 23.04
CA ALA A 254 -6.00 9.74 24.23
C ALA A 254 -6.84 9.81 25.52
N GLU A 255 -7.87 10.67 25.57
CA GLU A 255 -8.77 10.82 26.72
C GLU A 255 -9.44 9.49 27.13
N ILE A 256 -9.84 8.69 26.13
CA ILE A 256 -10.40 7.36 26.37
C ILE A 256 -9.34 6.26 26.39
N GLY A 257 -8.06 6.58 26.19
CA GLY A 257 -6.95 5.64 26.19
C GLY A 257 -6.97 4.63 25.03
N LEU A 258 -7.45 5.02 23.85
CA LEU A 258 -7.43 4.19 22.64
C LEU A 258 -6.11 4.38 21.87
N GLY A 259 -5.48 3.25 21.53
CA GLY A 259 -4.22 3.25 20.79
C GLY A 259 -4.39 3.54 19.30
N VAL A 260 -3.44 4.32 18.77
CA VAL A 260 -3.38 4.79 17.39
C VAL A 260 -2.07 4.38 16.73
N VAL A 261 -2.17 3.94 15.47
CA VAL A 261 -1.05 3.90 14.53
C VAL A 261 -1.24 5.02 13.51
N LEU A 262 -0.29 5.94 13.40
CA LEU A 262 -0.33 6.98 12.37
C LEU A 262 0.03 6.39 11.02
N VAL A 263 -0.65 6.85 9.97
CA VAL A 263 -0.53 6.31 8.62
C VAL A 263 -0.33 7.45 7.63
N PRO A 264 0.91 7.97 7.55
CA PRO A 264 1.28 8.95 6.54
C PRO A 264 1.46 8.31 5.17
N ALA A 265 0.76 8.84 4.18
CA ALA A 265 1.12 8.65 2.79
C ALA A 265 2.23 9.65 2.44
N ILE A 266 3.42 9.16 2.09
CA ILE A 266 4.58 10.00 1.78
C ILE A 266 4.76 10.11 0.29
N ASP A 267 4.71 11.33 -0.22
CA ASP A 267 5.10 11.70 -1.57
C ASP A 267 6.42 12.49 -1.53
N ARG A 268 7.31 12.20 -2.48
CA ARG A 268 8.65 12.77 -2.55
C ARG A 268 8.65 14.30 -2.60
N GLU A 269 7.71 14.89 -3.33
CA GLU A 269 7.67 16.33 -3.60
C GLU A 269 6.71 17.09 -2.69
N VAL A 270 5.95 16.37 -1.85
CA VAL A 270 4.91 16.98 -1.01
C VAL A 270 5.26 17.00 0.45
N ASN A 271 5.67 15.87 1.05
CA ASN A 271 5.81 15.76 2.51
C ASN A 271 6.98 14.88 2.98
N LEU A 272 7.88 14.46 2.09
CA LEU A 272 9.09 13.72 2.50
C LEU A 272 9.95 14.53 3.48
N HIS A 273 9.90 15.86 3.43
CA HIS A 273 10.61 16.75 4.36
C HIS A 273 10.00 16.81 5.77
N GLU A 274 8.81 16.22 5.98
CA GLU A 274 8.09 16.24 7.26
C GLU A 274 8.23 14.92 8.04
N VAL A 275 8.87 13.88 7.49
CA VAL A 275 8.90 12.54 8.10
C VAL A 275 9.50 12.54 9.51
N GLY A 276 10.55 13.34 9.76
CA GLY A 276 11.16 13.47 11.08
C GLY A 276 10.24 14.17 12.08
N ALA A 277 9.52 15.21 11.65
CA ALA A 277 8.53 15.88 12.50
C ALA A 277 7.38 14.93 12.88
N ILE A 278 6.96 14.06 11.95
CA ILE A 278 5.93 13.03 12.21
C ILE A 278 6.43 12.05 13.28
N VAL A 279 7.68 11.58 13.18
CA VAL A 279 8.29 10.70 14.19
C VAL A 279 8.32 11.36 15.56
N GLN A 280 8.82 12.59 15.65
CA GLN A 280 8.94 13.33 16.90
C GLN A 280 7.59 13.56 17.58
N PHE A 281 6.57 13.90 16.79
CA PHE A 281 5.20 14.05 17.31
C PHE A 281 4.63 12.72 17.79
N ALA A 282 4.78 11.66 17.00
CA ALA A 282 4.20 10.36 17.27
C ALA A 282 4.75 9.73 18.56
N ILE A 283 6.04 9.86 18.81
CA ILE A 283 6.71 9.37 20.03
C ILE A 283 6.21 10.10 21.29
N LYS A 284 5.81 11.37 21.16
CA LYS A 284 5.38 12.21 22.29
C LYS A 284 3.88 12.15 22.56
N HIS A 285 3.08 11.80 21.56
CA HIS A 285 1.63 11.85 21.70
C HIS A 285 1.08 10.60 22.41
N PRO A 286 0.32 10.74 23.52
CA PRO A 286 -0.06 9.61 24.40
C PRO A 286 -0.97 8.55 23.75
N ALA A 287 -1.74 8.92 22.72
CA ALA A 287 -2.54 7.94 21.96
C ALA A 287 -1.70 7.10 20.97
N VAL A 288 -0.53 7.57 20.55
CA VAL A 288 0.18 7.02 19.39
C VAL A 288 1.22 6.00 19.84
N HIS A 289 1.11 4.78 19.30
CA HIS A 289 2.00 3.66 19.63
C HIS A 289 2.86 3.22 18.44
N GLY A 290 2.62 3.79 17.27
CA GLY A 290 3.45 3.52 16.11
C GLY A 290 3.07 4.32 14.87
N ILE A 291 3.88 4.13 13.84
CA ILE A 291 3.74 4.76 12.53
C ILE A 291 3.81 3.67 11.47
N ASN A 292 2.97 3.76 10.45
CA ASN A 292 3.08 2.98 9.22
C ASN A 292 3.24 3.93 8.03
N PHE A 293 4.49 4.22 7.67
CA PHE A 293 4.81 5.03 6.49
C PHE A 293 4.48 4.27 5.21
N GLN A 294 3.72 4.91 4.33
CA GLN A 294 3.34 4.34 3.04
C GLN A 294 3.85 5.24 1.92
N PRO A 295 4.90 4.85 1.17
CA PRO A 295 5.26 5.56 -0.05
C PRO A 295 4.04 5.64 -0.98
N ALA A 296 3.80 6.84 -1.52
CA ALA A 296 2.78 7.04 -2.54
C ALA A 296 3.08 6.16 -3.76
N PHE A 297 2.06 5.49 -4.28
CA PHE A 297 2.16 4.60 -5.44
C PHE A 297 1.08 4.92 -6.46
N MET A 298 1.36 4.61 -7.74
CA MET A 298 0.53 5.02 -8.86
C MET A 298 -0.72 4.15 -9.02
N SER A 299 -1.73 4.38 -8.20
CA SER A 299 -3.05 3.72 -8.29
C SER A 299 -4.19 4.69 -7.98
N GLY A 300 -5.39 4.39 -8.48
CA GLY A 300 -6.59 5.21 -8.25
C GLY A 300 -6.48 6.62 -8.85
N ARG A 301 -6.69 7.65 -8.02
CA ARG A 301 -6.72 9.07 -8.42
C ARG A 301 -5.34 9.73 -8.60
N HIS A 302 -4.28 8.95 -8.54
CA HIS A 302 -2.91 9.44 -8.66
C HIS A 302 -2.71 10.28 -9.94
N GLY A 303 -2.10 11.46 -9.79
CA GLY A 303 -1.73 12.32 -10.91
C GLY A 303 -0.61 11.72 -11.78
N THR A 304 -0.22 12.43 -12.83
CA THR A 304 0.94 12.05 -13.65
C THR A 304 2.20 12.11 -12.79
N HIS A 305 2.96 11.01 -12.76
CA HIS A 305 4.21 10.89 -12.03
C HIS A 305 5.23 10.17 -12.88
N ASP A 306 6.51 10.51 -12.70
CA ASP A 306 7.60 9.81 -13.38
C ASP A 306 7.88 8.49 -12.66
N PRO A 307 7.64 7.32 -13.28
CA PRO A 307 7.87 6.02 -12.67
C PRO A 307 9.35 5.78 -12.31
N MET A 308 10.27 6.59 -12.83
CA MET A 308 11.70 6.53 -12.51
C MET A 308 12.05 7.28 -11.21
N THR A 309 11.15 8.13 -10.72
CA THR A 309 11.33 8.92 -9.50
C THR A 309 10.34 8.53 -8.40
N ARG A 310 9.87 7.29 -8.42
CA ARG A 310 9.04 6.73 -7.36
C ARG A 310 9.76 6.75 -6.01
N LEU A 311 9.04 7.03 -4.93
CA LEU A 311 9.53 6.94 -3.56
C LEU A 311 9.54 5.48 -3.08
N THR A 312 10.57 5.07 -2.35
CA THR A 312 10.76 3.69 -1.87
C THR A 312 11.11 3.66 -0.38
N ILE A 313 11.06 2.48 0.25
CA ILE A 313 11.40 2.30 1.68
C ILE A 313 12.75 2.93 2.05
N PRO A 314 13.86 2.69 1.32
CA PRO A 314 15.15 3.30 1.64
C PRO A 314 15.12 4.82 1.65
N ASP A 315 14.36 5.45 0.74
CA ASP A 315 14.29 6.92 0.67
C ASP A 315 13.69 7.52 1.95
N ILE A 316 12.60 6.93 2.46
CA ILE A 316 11.96 7.37 3.70
C ILE A 316 12.86 7.11 4.91
N VAL A 317 13.49 5.94 4.98
CA VAL A 317 14.40 5.59 6.07
C VAL A 317 15.58 6.55 6.14
N GLN A 318 16.19 6.88 5.00
CA GLN A 318 17.30 7.85 4.93
C GLN A 318 16.84 9.26 5.30
N ALA A 319 15.69 9.71 4.77
CA ALA A 319 15.13 11.02 5.09
C ALA A 319 14.81 11.15 6.60
N MET A 320 14.22 10.12 7.19
CA MET A 320 13.92 10.06 8.61
C MET A 320 15.20 10.04 9.46
N ALA A 321 16.21 9.26 9.10
CA ALA A 321 17.48 9.24 9.82
C ALA A 321 18.15 10.63 9.82
N ALA A 322 18.13 11.32 8.69
CA ALA A 322 18.65 12.68 8.57
C ALA A 322 17.84 13.70 9.38
N GLN A 323 16.51 13.65 9.32
CA GLN A 323 15.61 14.61 9.97
C GLN A 323 15.43 14.37 11.48
N THR A 324 15.79 13.19 11.98
CA THR A 324 15.72 12.84 13.41
C THR A 324 17.11 12.79 14.08
N GLU A 325 18.14 13.32 13.42
CA GLU A 325 19.51 13.39 13.93
C GLU A 325 20.05 12.01 14.39
N GLY A 326 19.68 10.94 13.68
CA GLY A 326 20.11 9.58 13.98
C GLY A 326 19.37 8.88 15.13
N MET A 327 18.25 9.44 15.61
CA MET A 327 17.33 8.75 16.53
C MET A 327 17.02 7.33 16.03
N PHE A 328 16.74 7.22 14.72
CA PHE A 328 16.73 5.98 13.98
C PHE A 328 17.77 6.04 12.85
N THR A 329 18.39 4.91 12.54
CA THR A 329 19.31 4.74 11.42
C THR A 329 18.82 3.62 10.50
N PRO A 330 19.33 3.53 9.26
CA PRO A 330 18.92 2.47 8.34
C PRO A 330 19.14 1.05 8.89
N GLN A 331 20.14 0.85 9.74
CA GLN A 331 20.46 -0.46 10.35
C GLN A 331 19.43 -0.88 11.40
N ASP A 332 18.60 0.04 11.89
CA ASP A 332 17.53 -0.27 12.84
C ASP A 332 16.31 -0.89 12.15
N PHE A 333 16.26 -0.91 10.82
CA PHE A 333 15.11 -1.42 10.05
C PHE A 333 15.40 -2.78 9.46
N VAL A 334 14.55 -3.75 9.79
CA VAL A 334 14.69 -5.13 9.34
C VAL A 334 13.50 -5.51 8.43
N PRO A 335 13.75 -6.12 7.26
CA PRO A 335 12.71 -6.61 6.37
C PRO A 335 11.75 -7.58 7.06
N VAL A 336 10.45 -7.44 6.79
CA VAL A 336 9.41 -8.33 7.31
C VAL A 336 9.41 -9.65 6.53
N PRO A 337 9.72 -10.79 7.16
CA PRO A 337 9.86 -12.08 6.47
C PRO A 337 8.53 -12.69 6.01
N CYS A 338 7.37 -12.33 6.57
CA CYS A 338 6.10 -12.98 6.21
C CYS A 338 5.64 -12.62 4.78
N CYS A 339 5.75 -11.36 4.36
CA CYS A 339 5.57 -10.97 2.96
C CYS A 339 6.89 -11.14 2.19
N PHE A 340 6.92 -10.72 0.93
CA PHE A 340 8.20 -10.62 0.24
C PHE A 340 9.06 -9.53 0.93
N PRO A 341 10.34 -9.77 1.27
CA PRO A 341 11.13 -8.87 2.14
C PRO A 341 11.28 -7.43 1.64
N THR A 342 11.10 -7.17 0.35
CA THR A 342 11.19 -5.82 -0.22
C THR A 342 9.86 -5.05 -0.16
N CYS A 343 8.78 -5.68 0.33
CA CYS A 343 7.47 -5.02 0.47
C CYS A 343 7.31 -4.29 1.80
N ASN A 344 8.02 -4.70 2.86
CA ASN A 344 7.78 -4.17 4.19
C ASN A 344 9.05 -4.23 5.05
N SER A 345 9.34 -3.16 5.78
CA SER A 345 10.44 -3.06 6.72
C SER A 345 9.96 -2.46 8.04
N VAL A 346 10.44 -2.95 9.17
CA VAL A 346 9.96 -2.50 10.49
C VAL A 346 11.08 -2.42 11.51
N THR A 347 10.92 -1.49 12.45
CA THR A 347 11.70 -1.38 13.67
C THR A 347 10.77 -1.23 14.88
N TYR A 348 11.27 -1.67 16.03
CA TYR A 348 10.66 -1.44 17.34
C TYR A 348 11.65 -0.69 18.21
N ALA A 349 11.19 0.19 19.07
CA ALA A 349 12.01 0.91 20.02
C ALA A 349 11.34 1.00 21.39
N LEU A 350 12.15 1.02 22.45
CA LEU A 350 11.72 1.48 23.76
C LEU A 350 11.79 3.00 23.79
N VAL A 351 10.70 3.62 24.23
CA VAL A 351 10.57 5.06 24.40
C VAL A 351 10.41 5.35 25.88
N ASP A 352 11.33 6.14 26.43
CA ASP A 352 11.28 6.68 27.79
C ASP A 352 11.60 8.18 27.77
N GLY A 353 10.56 9.01 27.79
CA GLY A 353 10.68 10.46 27.59
C GLY A 353 11.27 10.77 26.22
N ASP A 354 12.42 11.46 26.19
CA ASP A 354 13.14 11.75 24.94
C ASP A 354 14.17 10.65 24.56
N ASN A 355 14.33 9.60 25.40
CA ASN A 355 15.24 8.49 25.10
C ASN A 355 14.53 7.45 24.23
N VAL A 356 15.13 7.15 23.08
CA VAL A 356 14.63 6.17 22.12
C VAL A 356 15.70 5.12 21.87
N LEU A 357 15.39 3.86 22.14
CA LEU A 357 16.30 2.75 21.99
C LEU A 357 15.72 1.67 21.06
N PRO A 358 16.14 1.65 19.78
CA PRO A 358 15.73 0.62 18.82
C PRO A 358 16.19 -0.79 19.22
N LEU A 359 15.28 -1.76 19.14
CA LEU A 359 15.50 -3.17 19.48
C LEU A 359 16.65 -3.82 18.68
N PRO A 360 16.83 -3.54 17.37
CA PRO A 360 17.95 -4.13 16.62
C PRO A 360 19.34 -3.70 17.11
N ARG A 361 19.43 -2.67 17.97
CA ARG A 361 20.69 -2.29 18.63
C ARG A 361 20.98 -3.11 19.89
N LEU A 362 19.98 -3.78 20.43
CA LEU A 362 20.07 -4.64 21.61
C LEU A 362 20.22 -6.12 21.25
N VAL A 363 19.59 -6.53 20.16
CA VAL A 363 19.50 -7.92 19.72
C VAL A 363 19.94 -8.01 18.27
N ASN A 364 20.84 -8.94 17.97
CA ASN A 364 21.21 -9.21 16.58
C ASN A 364 20.08 -9.97 15.88
N VAL A 365 19.07 -9.25 15.39
CA VAL A 365 17.89 -9.81 14.73
C VAL A 365 18.27 -10.66 13.51
N GLU A 366 19.37 -10.33 12.82
CA GLU A 366 19.82 -11.08 11.64
C GLU A 366 20.17 -12.53 11.97
N ASP A 367 20.74 -12.81 13.15
CA ASP A 367 21.10 -14.18 13.53
C ASP A 367 19.87 -15.11 13.67
N TYR A 368 18.68 -14.54 13.86
CA TYR A 368 17.43 -15.29 14.06
C TYR A 368 16.52 -15.28 12.83
N LEU A 369 16.52 -14.18 12.06
CA LEU A 369 15.63 -13.99 10.91
C LEU A 369 16.33 -14.20 9.54
N ASP A 370 17.61 -14.56 9.50
CA ASP A 370 18.26 -15.04 8.27
C ASP A 370 17.91 -16.52 8.02
N TYR A 371 17.01 -16.77 7.06
CA TYR A 371 16.51 -18.11 6.73
C TYR A 371 17.33 -18.83 5.65
N ILE A 372 18.33 -18.17 5.06
CA ILE A 372 19.16 -18.74 4.00
C ILE A 372 20.51 -19.22 4.57
N THR A 373 20.92 -18.73 5.73
CA THR A 373 22.17 -19.19 6.36
C THR A 373 22.03 -20.57 7.04
N ASN A 374 23.05 -21.42 6.87
CA ASN A 374 23.18 -22.71 7.56
C ASN A 374 23.67 -22.56 9.02
N ARG A 375 23.27 -21.49 9.73
CA ARG A 375 23.68 -21.28 11.12
C ARG A 375 22.79 -22.11 12.05
N VAL A 376 23.42 -22.99 12.83
CA VAL A 376 22.75 -23.71 13.93
C VAL A 376 22.75 -22.78 15.14
N VAL A 377 21.59 -22.20 15.48
CA VAL A 377 21.42 -21.39 16.69
C VAL A 377 20.99 -22.33 17.85
N PRO A 378 21.62 -22.30 19.04
CA PRO A 378 21.33 -23.23 20.16
C PRO A 378 19.88 -23.15 20.71
N ASP A 379 19.41 -24.20 21.39
CA ASP A 379 18.01 -24.45 21.82
C ASP A 379 17.27 -23.34 22.62
N LEU A 380 17.95 -22.38 23.27
CA LEU A 380 17.28 -21.18 23.84
C LEU A 380 16.73 -20.25 22.73
N ALA A 381 17.10 -20.48 21.47
CA ALA A 381 16.75 -19.66 20.31
C ALA A 381 15.31 -19.85 19.80
N GLY A 382 14.59 -20.91 20.18
CA GLY A 382 13.25 -21.19 19.66
C GLY A 382 12.23 -20.13 20.06
N ASP A 383 12.17 -19.80 21.35
CA ASP A 383 11.21 -18.83 21.89
C ASP A 383 11.56 -17.40 21.46
N ILE A 384 12.85 -17.04 21.44
CA ILE A 384 13.35 -15.76 20.94
C ILE A 384 13.02 -15.60 19.46
N LYS A 385 13.31 -16.62 18.63
CA LYS A 385 12.97 -16.60 17.20
C LYS A 385 11.46 -16.45 17.00
N THR A 386 10.64 -17.20 17.74
CA THR A 386 9.18 -17.10 17.66
C THR A 386 8.68 -15.71 18.04
N ALA A 387 9.29 -15.09 19.07
CA ALA A 387 8.98 -13.73 19.48
C ALA A 387 9.36 -12.70 18.41
N LEU A 388 10.58 -12.79 17.85
CA LEU A 388 11.06 -11.96 16.74
C LEU A 388 10.20 -12.14 15.48
N GLU A 389 9.82 -13.36 15.13
CA GLU A 389 8.92 -13.63 14.01
C GLU A 389 7.54 -12.98 14.21
N GLY A 390 7.07 -12.91 15.46
CA GLY A 390 5.85 -12.22 15.82
C GLY A 390 5.93 -10.70 15.68
N LEU A 391 7.03 -10.10 16.15
CA LEU A 391 7.29 -8.65 16.01
C LEU A 391 7.47 -8.26 14.54
N TRP A 392 8.26 -9.02 13.79
CA TRP A 392 8.49 -8.83 12.36
C TRP A 392 7.43 -9.55 11.52
N SER A 393 6.16 -9.35 11.86
CA SER A 393 5.02 -9.83 11.09
C SER A 393 4.18 -8.66 10.58
N SER A 394 3.52 -8.85 9.43
CA SER A 394 2.51 -7.91 8.94
C SER A 394 1.24 -7.87 9.81
N SER A 395 1.05 -8.86 10.68
CA SER A 395 -0.02 -8.91 11.69
C SER A 395 0.34 -8.25 13.01
N ALA A 396 1.56 -7.72 13.16
CA ALA A 396 1.99 -7.11 14.40
C ALA A 396 1.26 -5.77 14.64
N VAL A 397 0.72 -5.60 15.85
CA VAL A 397 -0.03 -4.41 16.26
C VAL A 397 0.66 -3.78 17.48
N PRO A 398 1.13 -2.53 17.37
CA PRO A 398 1.87 -1.87 18.45
C PRO A 398 0.95 -1.46 19.60
N GLY A 399 1.54 -1.24 20.79
CA GLY A 399 0.79 -0.87 21.98
C GLY A 399 -0.07 -1.99 22.56
N THR A 400 0.23 -3.26 22.24
CA THR A 400 -0.53 -4.42 22.71
C THR A 400 0.33 -5.30 23.61
N ASP A 401 -0.31 -6.00 24.56
CA ASP A 401 0.39 -6.90 25.50
C ASP A 401 1.20 -7.98 24.76
N LYS A 402 0.67 -8.53 23.65
CA LYS A 402 1.39 -9.52 22.83
C LYS A 402 2.67 -8.93 22.25
N ALA A 403 2.62 -7.74 21.66
CA ALA A 403 3.80 -7.08 21.11
C ALA A 403 4.82 -6.78 22.21
N ALA A 404 4.35 -6.33 23.38
CA ALA A 404 5.18 -6.07 24.55
C ALA A 404 5.85 -7.36 25.08
N GLN A 405 5.10 -8.46 25.18
CA GLN A 405 5.63 -9.77 25.58
C GLN A 405 6.66 -10.30 24.59
N GLN A 406 6.37 -10.21 23.28
CA GLN A 406 7.32 -10.63 22.25
C GLN A 406 8.58 -9.75 22.26
N PHE A 407 8.43 -8.46 22.48
CA PHE A 407 9.57 -7.54 22.66
C PHE A 407 10.41 -7.95 23.87
N ALA A 408 9.78 -8.16 25.02
CA ALA A 408 10.43 -8.58 26.26
C ALA A 408 11.20 -9.90 26.10
N LEU A 409 10.57 -10.90 25.48
CA LEU A 409 11.17 -12.21 25.22
C LEU A 409 12.34 -12.11 24.22
N SER A 410 12.22 -11.24 23.21
CA SER A 410 13.29 -11.03 22.22
C SER A 410 14.51 -10.34 22.84
N CYS A 411 14.25 -9.40 23.75
CA CYS A 411 15.26 -8.71 24.54
C CYS A 411 15.67 -9.58 25.73
N GLU A 412 16.37 -10.70 25.51
CA GLU A 412 16.80 -11.66 26.54
C GLU A 412 17.41 -10.99 27.81
N ALA A 413 17.95 -9.77 27.69
CA ALA A 413 18.51 -8.94 28.75
C ALA A 413 17.50 -8.12 29.58
N CYS A 414 16.22 -8.05 29.20
CA CYS A 414 15.28 -7.07 29.75
C CYS A 414 14.91 -7.34 31.23
N GLY A 415 15.24 -8.51 31.79
CA GLY A 415 15.18 -8.77 33.24
C GLY A 415 13.88 -8.32 33.91
N ILE A 416 12.77 -8.40 33.16
CA ILE A 416 11.53 -7.72 33.52
C ILE A 416 11.02 -8.39 34.79
N PRO A 417 10.85 -7.65 35.90
CA PRO A 417 10.31 -8.20 37.13
C PRO A 417 8.95 -8.85 36.83
N GLU A 418 8.67 -10.05 37.38
CA GLU A 418 7.38 -10.74 37.23
C GLU A 418 6.16 -9.88 37.65
N ALA A 419 6.40 -8.79 38.40
CA ALA A 419 5.40 -7.83 38.86
C ALA A 419 5.24 -6.58 37.96
N LEU A 420 5.87 -6.52 36.78
CA LEU A 420 5.75 -5.38 35.89
C LEU A 420 4.39 -5.38 35.17
N ASP A 421 3.70 -4.25 35.16
CA ASP A 421 2.46 -4.06 34.40
C ASP A 421 2.78 -4.10 32.89
N MET A 422 2.47 -5.21 32.24
CA MET A 422 2.68 -5.41 30.81
C MET A 422 1.93 -4.39 29.96
N GLY A 423 0.81 -3.86 30.45
CA GLY A 423 0.09 -2.79 29.76
C GLY A 423 0.84 -1.46 29.82
N ALA A 424 1.56 -1.18 30.92
CA ALA A 424 2.43 -0.02 31.01
C ALA A 424 3.69 -0.18 30.12
N PHE A 425 4.27 -1.38 30.08
CA PHE A 425 5.40 -1.69 29.20
C PHE A 425 5.01 -1.62 27.72
N ALA A 426 3.83 -2.11 27.35
CA ALA A 426 3.31 -2.02 25.99
C ALA A 426 3.24 -0.58 25.48
N LYS A 427 2.99 0.40 26.36
CA LYS A 427 2.97 1.83 26.02
C LYS A 427 4.36 2.41 25.75
N GLN A 428 5.42 1.76 26.24
CA GLN A 428 6.81 2.16 25.98
C GLN A 428 7.35 1.53 24.69
N VAL A 429 6.72 0.47 24.18
CA VAL A 429 7.11 -0.16 22.91
C VAL A 429 6.49 0.61 21.74
N PHE A 430 7.33 1.27 20.97
CA PHE A 430 6.95 2.03 19.79
C PHE A 430 7.36 1.30 18.51
N MET A 431 6.50 1.28 17.50
CA MET A 431 6.77 0.61 16.22
C MET A 431 6.81 1.62 15.07
N ILE A 432 7.83 1.54 14.21
CA ILE A 432 7.83 2.22 12.91
C ILE A 432 7.91 1.17 11.82
N MET A 433 6.84 1.09 11.01
CA MET A 433 6.72 0.21 9.86
C MET A 433 6.74 1.06 8.58
N LEU A 434 7.35 0.53 7.52
CA LEU A 434 7.29 1.08 6.17
C LEU A 434 6.69 0.02 5.25
N GLN A 435 5.53 0.32 4.68
CA GLN A 435 4.85 -0.58 3.76
C GLN A 435 4.85 -0.01 2.35
N ASP A 436 5.51 -0.71 1.43
CA ASP A 436 5.52 -0.35 0.02
C ASP A 436 4.49 -1.16 -0.78
N PHE A 437 3.78 -0.51 -1.69
CA PHE A 437 2.77 -1.15 -2.53
C PHE A 437 3.13 -1.03 -4.01
N MET A 438 3.06 -2.16 -4.72
CA MET A 438 3.29 -2.18 -6.15
C MET A 438 2.18 -1.42 -6.91
N ASP A 439 2.58 -0.82 -8.02
CA ASP A 439 1.71 -0.17 -8.99
C ASP A 439 1.85 -0.84 -10.38
N PRO A 440 1.11 -0.42 -11.42
CA PRO A 440 1.20 -1.06 -12.72
C PRO A 440 2.58 -0.96 -13.37
N TRP A 441 3.50 -0.08 -12.93
CA TRP A 441 4.87 0.03 -13.45
C TRP A 441 5.81 -0.98 -12.79
N THR A 442 5.63 -1.20 -11.49
CA THR A 442 6.51 -2.01 -10.63
C THR A 442 5.93 -3.37 -10.22
N PHE A 443 4.72 -3.70 -10.69
CA PHE A 443 4.02 -4.96 -10.37
C PHE A 443 4.91 -6.18 -10.61
N ASN A 444 5.21 -6.92 -9.54
CA ASN A 444 6.04 -8.11 -9.57
C ASN A 444 5.23 -9.32 -9.08
N GLN A 445 4.99 -10.29 -9.96
CA GLN A 445 4.24 -11.50 -9.62
C GLN A 445 4.89 -12.28 -8.47
N LYS A 446 6.23 -12.31 -8.39
CA LYS A 446 6.96 -12.98 -7.31
C LYS A 446 6.59 -12.42 -5.94
N ASN A 447 6.49 -11.10 -5.81
CA ASN A 447 6.08 -10.44 -4.57
C ASN A 447 4.60 -10.70 -4.28
N LEU A 448 3.76 -10.70 -5.33
CA LEU A 448 2.33 -10.95 -5.20
C LEU A 448 2.03 -12.34 -4.62
N MET A 449 2.75 -13.37 -5.06
CA MET A 449 2.58 -14.74 -4.60
C MET A 449 2.87 -14.91 -3.09
N LYS A 450 3.57 -13.97 -2.44
CA LYS A 450 3.79 -13.97 -0.99
C LYS A 450 3.05 -12.84 -0.26
N CYS A 451 2.12 -12.17 -0.92
CA CYS A 451 1.36 -11.09 -0.29
C CYS A 451 0.43 -11.65 0.78
N CYS A 452 0.53 -11.14 2.01
CA CYS A 452 -0.28 -11.56 3.16
C CYS A 452 -1.28 -10.50 3.61
N LYS A 453 -1.48 -9.45 2.79
CA LYS A 453 -2.44 -8.36 3.01
C LYS A 453 -3.52 -8.47 1.94
N GLU A 454 -4.71 -8.89 2.33
CA GLU A 454 -5.72 -9.35 1.39
C GLU A 454 -7.02 -8.58 1.56
N ILE A 455 -7.62 -8.18 0.44
CA ILE A 455 -8.98 -7.63 0.41
C ILE A 455 -9.94 -8.80 0.46
N LEU A 456 -10.75 -8.82 1.51
CA LEU A 456 -11.74 -9.87 1.73
C LEU A 456 -13.07 -9.46 1.10
N LEU A 457 -13.63 -10.33 0.26
CA LEU A 457 -14.84 -10.08 -0.49
C LEU A 457 -16.04 -10.90 0.02
N PRO A 458 -17.30 -10.42 -0.16
CA PRO A 458 -18.51 -11.08 0.36
C PRO A 458 -18.74 -12.53 -0.06
N ASP A 459 -18.05 -13.01 -1.09
CA ASP A 459 -18.14 -14.37 -1.61
C ASP A 459 -16.95 -15.26 -1.19
N GLY A 460 -16.23 -14.85 -0.15
CA GLY A 460 -15.13 -15.59 0.46
C GLY A 460 -13.76 -15.41 -0.19
N LYS A 461 -13.71 -14.78 -1.38
CA LYS A 461 -12.43 -14.53 -2.07
C LYS A 461 -11.55 -13.57 -1.27
N GLN A 462 -10.28 -13.93 -1.11
CA GLN A 462 -9.27 -13.10 -0.44
C GLN A 462 -8.18 -12.69 -1.43
N ILE A 463 -8.27 -11.46 -1.92
CA ILE A 463 -7.46 -10.98 -3.05
C ILE A 463 -6.30 -10.13 -2.52
N PRO A 464 -5.03 -10.51 -2.76
CA PRO A 464 -3.88 -9.69 -2.44
C PRO A 464 -4.03 -8.21 -2.83
N PHE A 465 -3.68 -7.32 -1.90
CA PHE A 465 -3.93 -5.88 -2.01
C PHE A 465 -3.45 -5.30 -3.35
N CYS A 466 -2.21 -5.61 -3.76
CA CYS A 466 -1.66 -5.09 -5.00
C CYS A 466 -2.35 -5.67 -6.25
N ALA A 467 -2.82 -6.93 -6.23
CA ALA A 467 -3.63 -7.44 -7.34
C ALA A 467 -4.99 -6.74 -7.38
N TYR A 468 -5.64 -6.60 -6.22
CA TYR A 468 -6.96 -5.98 -6.13
C TYR A 468 -6.96 -4.59 -6.77
N ASN A 469 -5.94 -3.78 -6.47
CA ASN A 469 -5.84 -2.39 -6.89
C ASN A 469 -5.25 -2.16 -8.30
N ASN A 470 -4.54 -3.12 -8.90
CA ASN A 470 -3.81 -2.88 -10.14
C ASN A 470 -4.18 -3.79 -11.33
N VAL A 471 -4.77 -4.96 -11.07
CA VAL A 471 -5.05 -5.95 -12.12
C VAL A 471 -6.45 -5.75 -12.74
N GLY A 472 -7.38 -5.12 -12.02
CA GLY A 472 -8.76 -4.89 -12.49
C GLY A 472 -9.85 -5.43 -11.57
N TYR A 473 -9.48 -6.12 -10.49
CA TYR A 473 -10.45 -6.65 -9.53
C TYR A 473 -11.26 -5.55 -8.87
N ARG A 474 -10.64 -4.44 -8.43
CA ARG A 474 -11.35 -3.34 -7.77
C ARG A 474 -12.47 -2.80 -8.65
N GLU A 475 -12.19 -2.48 -9.91
CA GLU A 475 -13.18 -1.91 -10.82
C GLU A 475 -14.34 -2.89 -11.08
N GLN A 476 -14.03 -4.16 -11.27
CA GLN A 476 -15.02 -5.22 -11.47
C GLN A 476 -15.85 -5.49 -10.21
N ALA A 477 -15.22 -5.56 -9.04
CA ALA A 477 -15.89 -5.79 -7.76
C ALA A 477 -16.81 -4.61 -7.42
N ARG A 478 -16.34 -3.37 -7.56
CA ARG A 478 -17.16 -2.17 -7.31
C ARG A 478 -18.39 -2.13 -8.20
N THR A 479 -18.23 -2.37 -9.50
CA THR A 479 -19.35 -2.41 -10.45
C THR A 479 -20.42 -3.42 -10.01
N GLN A 480 -20.00 -4.61 -9.56
CA GLN A 480 -20.90 -5.67 -9.09
C GLN A 480 -21.54 -5.33 -7.75
N LEU A 481 -20.80 -4.80 -6.78
CA LEU A 481 -21.30 -4.42 -5.45
C LEU A 481 -22.29 -3.25 -5.53
N GLU A 482 -22.05 -2.28 -6.41
CA GLU A 482 -23.00 -1.21 -6.69
C GLU A 482 -24.29 -1.72 -7.33
N ALA A 483 -24.18 -2.64 -8.29
CA ALA A 483 -25.34 -3.30 -8.88
C ALA A 483 -26.12 -4.11 -7.85
N ARG A 484 -25.40 -4.79 -6.94
CA ARG A 484 -25.97 -5.54 -5.81
C ARG A 484 -26.76 -4.62 -4.88
N GLU A 485 -26.21 -3.47 -4.49
CA GLU A 485 -26.90 -2.49 -3.65
C GLU A 485 -28.17 -1.94 -4.32
N ARG A 486 -28.15 -1.69 -5.64
CA ARG A 486 -29.34 -1.29 -6.40
C ARG A 486 -30.42 -2.38 -6.40
N LYS A 487 -30.06 -3.63 -6.69
CA LYS A 487 -30.98 -4.78 -6.69
C LYS A 487 -31.57 -5.02 -5.29
N ARG A 488 -30.75 -4.93 -4.24
CA ARG A 488 -31.20 -5.04 -2.85
C ARG A 488 -32.25 -3.99 -2.50
N ASN A 489 -31.99 -2.74 -2.88
CA ASN A 489 -32.95 -1.65 -2.66
C ASN A 489 -34.27 -1.86 -3.40
N GLN A 490 -34.25 -2.43 -4.61
CA GLN A 490 -35.46 -2.80 -5.35
C GLN A 490 -36.22 -3.93 -4.65
N ALA A 491 -35.53 -5.00 -4.23
CA ALA A 491 -36.15 -6.12 -3.51
C ALA A 491 -36.79 -5.67 -2.20
N ARG A 492 -36.11 -4.81 -1.42
CA ARG A 492 -36.64 -4.20 -0.20
C ARG A 492 -37.93 -3.42 -0.45
N ARG A 493 -37.99 -2.63 -1.54
CA ARG A 493 -39.21 -1.89 -1.93
C ARG A 493 -40.33 -2.81 -2.38
N ALA A 494 -40.00 -3.95 -2.99
CA ALA A 494 -40.96 -4.96 -3.42
C ALA A 494 -41.39 -5.93 -2.31
N GLY A 495 -40.77 -5.87 -1.13
CA GLY A 495 -41.02 -6.83 -0.04
C GLY A 495 -40.53 -8.26 -0.35
N THR A 496 -39.57 -8.41 -1.27
CA THR A 496 -39.03 -9.72 -1.67
C THR A 496 -37.66 -9.97 -1.04
N ALA A 497 -37.32 -11.24 -0.83
CA ALA A 497 -36.00 -11.64 -0.39
C ALA A 497 -34.95 -11.36 -1.48
N PHE A 498 -33.77 -10.90 -1.08
CA PHE A 498 -32.64 -10.69 -1.96
C PHE A 498 -31.51 -11.65 -1.59
N ILE A 499 -31.11 -12.49 -2.55
CA ILE A 499 -29.96 -13.40 -2.40
C ILE A 499 -28.85 -12.86 -3.31
N PRO A 500 -27.69 -12.45 -2.76
CA PRO A 500 -26.59 -11.95 -3.56
C PRO A 500 -25.92 -13.09 -4.35
N GLU A 501 -25.66 -12.86 -5.63
CA GLU A 501 -24.83 -13.75 -6.44
C GLU A 501 -23.34 -13.57 -6.10
N PRO A 502 -22.51 -14.64 -6.16
CA PRO A 502 -21.06 -14.54 -6.00
C PRO A 502 -20.42 -13.54 -6.98
N LEU A 503 -19.29 -12.95 -6.60
CA LEU A 503 -18.56 -12.05 -7.48
C LEU A 503 -17.80 -12.85 -8.53
N THR A 504 -17.78 -12.32 -9.75
CA THR A 504 -17.09 -12.92 -10.90
C THR A 504 -16.07 -11.95 -11.46
N PHE A 505 -14.98 -12.47 -12.00
CA PHE A 505 -13.91 -11.66 -12.60
C PHE A 505 -13.57 -12.20 -13.98
N ASP A 506 -13.45 -11.31 -14.95
CA ASP A 506 -13.09 -11.64 -16.33
C ASP A 506 -11.93 -10.75 -16.78
N PHE A 507 -10.81 -11.39 -17.10
CA PHE A 507 -9.59 -10.76 -17.61
C PHE A 507 -9.31 -11.12 -19.07
N THR A 508 -10.28 -11.73 -19.76
CA THR A 508 -10.13 -12.10 -21.17
C THR A 508 -9.96 -10.82 -22.00
N PRO A 509 -8.91 -10.72 -22.85
CA PRO A 509 -8.73 -9.55 -23.71
C PRO A 509 -9.95 -9.36 -24.60
N LYS A 510 -10.69 -8.27 -24.43
CA LYS A 510 -11.79 -7.93 -25.33
C LYS A 510 -11.18 -7.72 -26.72
N ARG A 511 -11.60 -8.52 -27.72
CA ARG A 511 -11.20 -8.28 -29.11
C ARG A 511 -11.52 -6.83 -29.47
N PRO A 512 -10.61 -6.07 -30.10
CA PRO A 512 -10.98 -4.78 -30.64
C PRO A 512 -12.13 -5.00 -31.62
N THR A 513 -13.27 -4.38 -31.34
CA THR A 513 -14.37 -4.31 -32.30
C THR A 513 -13.83 -3.63 -33.54
N SER A 514 -13.68 -4.39 -34.62
CA SER A 514 -13.23 -3.89 -35.91
C SER A 514 -14.11 -2.72 -36.32
N GLY A 515 -13.49 -1.54 -36.43
CA GLY A 515 -14.15 -0.32 -36.89
C GLY A 515 -14.51 0.61 -35.75
N HIS A 516 -13.53 1.36 -35.25
CA HIS A 516 -13.56 2.81 -35.08
C HIS A 516 -12.13 3.23 -34.69
N SER A 517 -11.47 3.98 -35.56
CA SER A 517 -10.17 4.59 -35.28
C SER A 517 -10.26 5.41 -33.99
N PRO A 518 -9.35 5.25 -33.01
CA PRO A 518 -9.38 6.09 -31.83
C PRO A 518 -9.07 7.53 -32.26
N THR A 519 -10.06 8.41 -32.08
CA THR A 519 -9.84 9.85 -32.17
C THR A 519 -8.94 10.25 -30.99
N PRO A 520 -7.89 11.07 -31.18
CA PRO A 520 -7.04 11.47 -30.06
C PRO A 520 -7.90 12.14 -28.98
N LEU A 521 -7.73 11.71 -27.73
CA LEU A 521 -8.30 12.36 -26.54
C LEU A 521 -7.73 13.78 -26.44
N LEU A 522 -8.38 14.73 -27.11
CA LEU A 522 -8.22 16.15 -26.85
C LEU A 522 -8.81 16.45 -25.47
N HIS A 523 -7.92 16.81 -24.55
CA HIS A 523 -8.20 17.33 -23.21
C HIS A 523 -9.45 18.21 -23.19
N VAL A 524 -10.47 17.78 -22.44
CA VAL A 524 -11.60 18.63 -22.08
C VAL A 524 -11.14 19.53 -20.92
N LEU A 525 -10.65 20.71 -21.26
CA LEU A 525 -10.52 21.82 -20.31
C LEU A 525 -11.91 22.22 -19.79
N PRO A 526 -12.05 22.57 -18.50
CA PRO A 526 -13.34 22.96 -17.92
C PRO A 526 -13.85 24.26 -18.54
N LYS A 527 -15.16 24.28 -18.87
CA LYS A 527 -15.90 25.42 -19.45
C LYS A 527 -16.05 26.58 -18.45
N LYS A 528 -14.99 27.36 -18.19
CA LYS A 528 -15.06 28.73 -17.65
C LYS A 528 -13.85 29.56 -18.10
N ALA A 529 -13.71 29.81 -19.41
CA ALA A 529 -12.84 30.86 -19.95
C ALA A 529 -13.23 31.19 -21.40
N ARG A 530 -14.44 31.74 -21.60
CA ARG A 530 -14.84 32.39 -22.86
C ARG A 530 -15.54 33.70 -22.55
N ALA A 531 -14.76 34.67 -22.11
CA ALA A 531 -15.13 36.09 -22.15
C ALA A 531 -13.90 36.93 -21.80
N THR A 532 -13.00 37.17 -22.76
CA THR A 532 -12.13 38.38 -22.90
C THR A 532 -10.99 38.14 -23.89
N VAL A 533 -11.28 38.07 -25.20
CA VAL A 533 -10.33 38.50 -26.23
C VAL A 533 -11.13 39.07 -27.41
N LYS A 534 -11.64 40.28 -27.24
CA LYS A 534 -12.07 41.17 -28.34
C LYS A 534 -11.84 42.60 -27.87
N LYS A 535 -11.12 43.37 -28.70
CA LYS A 535 -10.65 44.76 -28.55
C LYS A 535 -9.31 44.93 -27.82
N ALA A 536 -8.25 45.02 -28.61
CA ALA A 536 -7.32 46.15 -28.58
C ALA A 536 -6.25 45.93 -29.66
N VAL A 537 -6.47 46.43 -30.89
CA VAL A 537 -5.43 47.00 -31.78
C VAL A 537 -6.19 47.75 -32.89
N VAL A 538 -6.34 49.07 -32.73
CA VAL A 538 -6.54 50.05 -33.81
C VAL A 538 -5.72 51.28 -33.42
N ASP A 539 -5.08 51.90 -34.43
CA ASP A 539 -4.18 53.07 -34.44
C ASP A 539 -2.71 52.74 -34.08
N GLY A 540 -1.70 52.72 -34.97
CA GLY A 540 -1.32 53.50 -36.17
C GLY A 540 0.14 54.04 -35.94
N PRO A 541 0.92 54.60 -36.88
CA PRO A 541 0.79 54.71 -38.35
C PRO A 541 2.09 54.43 -39.19
N ARG A 542 1.88 54.26 -40.51
CA ARG A 542 2.64 54.73 -41.70
C ARG A 542 4.17 54.56 -41.79
N HIS A 543 4.63 53.74 -42.75
CA HIS A 543 5.10 54.21 -44.07
C HIS A 543 5.16 53.08 -45.10
#